data_AF-A0A645HTW1-F1
#
_entry.id   AF-A0A645HTW1-F1
#
_cell.length_a   1.000
_cell.length_b   1.000
_cell.length_c   1.000
_cell.angle_alpha   90.00
_cell.angle_beta   90.00
_cell.angle_gamma   90.00
#
_symmetry.space_group_name_H-M   'P 1'
#
loop_
_entity.id
_entity.type
_entity.pdbx_description
1 polymer ?
#
loop_
_entity_poly.entity_id
_entity_poly.type
_entity_poly.pdbx_seq_one_letter_code
_entity_poly.pdbx_strand_id
1 'polypeptide(L)'
;MEVWFEERKIQIVEQYTKSEEMLINLKGAIENYSLLKMTYETAEKDYIMGALTMSELSIISTQKSIAVQQASKIRGELKTAILKLEILSCTKLFDK
;
A
#
# COMPACT_ATOMS: atom_id res chain seq x y z
N MET A 1 -15.96 -32.79 -12.35
CA MET A 1 -14.51 -32.53 -12.55
C MET A 1 -14.31 -31.22 -13.30
N GLU A 2 -15.05 -30.95 -14.38
CA GLU A 2 -15.02 -29.66 -15.10
C GLU A 2 -15.47 -28.45 -14.25
N VAL A 3 -16.55 -28.57 -13.49
CA VAL A 3 -17.07 -27.45 -12.66
C VAL A 3 -16.01 -26.91 -11.68
N TRP A 4 -15.31 -27.81 -10.99
CA TRP A 4 -14.23 -27.45 -10.06
C TRP A 4 -13.03 -26.78 -10.78
N PHE A 5 -12.76 -27.20 -12.02
CA PHE A 5 -11.68 -26.61 -12.80
C PHE A 5 -12.04 -25.19 -13.28
N GLU A 6 -13.27 -24.98 -13.73
CA GLU A 6 -13.75 -23.64 -14.11
C GLU A 6 -13.85 -22.70 -12.91
N GLU A 7 -14.36 -23.17 -11.77
CA GLU A 7 -14.36 -22.39 -10.51
C GLU A 7 -12.94 -21.95 -10.12
N ARG A 8 -11.96 -22.84 -10.24
CA ARG A 8 -10.57 -22.53 -9.92
C ARG A 8 -9.99 -21.48 -10.88
N LYS A 9 -10.30 -21.54 -12.18
CA LYS A 9 -9.88 -20.50 -13.14
C LYS A 9 -10.47 -19.14 -12.77
N ILE A 10 -11.76 -19.09 -12.42
CA ILE A 10 -12.43 -17.86 -12.00
C ILE A 10 -11.73 -17.27 -10.77
N GLN A 11 -11.47 -18.10 -9.76
CA GLN A 11 -10.75 -17.66 -8.55
C GLN A 11 -9.34 -17.14 -8.84
N ILE A 12 -8.62 -17.75 -9.77
CA ILE A 12 -7.30 -17.28 -10.22
C ILE A 12 -7.44 -15.88 -10.84
N VAL A 13 -8.40 -15.69 -11.74
CA VAL A 13 -8.64 -14.39 -12.40
C VAL A 13 -9.02 -13.33 -11.38
N GLU A 14 -9.95 -13.62 -10.47
CA GLU A 14 -10.35 -12.68 -9.42
C GLU A 14 -9.16 -12.28 -8.53
N GLN A 15 -8.35 -13.26 -8.13
CA GLN A 15 -7.22 -13.02 -7.25
C GLN A 15 -6.07 -12.29 -7.94
N TYR A 16 -5.89 -12.53 -9.25
CA TYR A 16 -4.97 -11.78 -10.11
C TYR A 16 -5.40 -10.32 -10.23
N THR A 17 -6.64 -10.06 -10.65
CA THR A 17 -7.19 -8.69 -10.79
C THR A 17 -7.11 -7.92 -9.48
N LYS A 18 -7.43 -8.57 -8.35
CA LYS A 18 -7.29 -7.97 -7.02
C LYS A 18 -5.84 -7.63 -6.67
N SER A 19 -4.89 -8.47 -7.08
CA SER A 19 -3.46 -8.20 -6.86
C SER A 19 -2.98 -7.01 -7.70
N GLU A 20 -3.44 -6.89 -8.95
CA GLU A 20 -3.14 -5.73 -9.80
C GLU A 20 -3.70 -4.44 -9.21
N GLU A 21 -4.96 -4.44 -8.77
CA GLU A 21 -5.58 -3.29 -8.11
C GLU A 21 -4.80 -2.86 -6.86
N MET A 22 -4.46 -3.83 -6.00
CA MET A 22 -3.67 -3.56 -4.78
C MET A 22 -2.27 -3.03 -5.09
N LEU A 23 -1.66 -3.46 -6.20
CA LEU A 23 -0.36 -2.97 -6.65
C LEU A 23 -0.44 -1.50 -7.11
N ILE A 24 -1.50 -1.12 -7.83
CA ILE A 24 -1.76 0.28 -8.21
C ILE A 24 -1.98 1.13 -6.96
N ASN A 25 -2.83 0.67 -6.04
CA ASN A 25 -3.12 1.37 -4.79
C ASN A 25 -1.86 1.53 -3.92
N LEU A 26 -0.97 0.53 -3.90
CA LEU A 26 0.29 0.62 -3.17
C LEU A 26 1.21 1.69 -3.77
N LYS A 27 1.31 1.79 -5.09
CA LYS A 27 2.09 2.85 -5.75
C LYS A 27 1.58 4.23 -5.35
N GLY A 28 0.28 4.46 -5.44
CA GLY A 28 -0.32 5.75 -5.02
C GLY A 28 -0.10 6.05 -3.53
N ALA A 29 -0.17 5.04 -2.65
CA ALA A 29 0.12 5.22 -1.24
C ALA A 29 1.59 5.59 -0.96
N ILE A 30 2.54 5.01 -1.72
CA ILE A 30 3.97 5.34 -1.63
C ILE A 30 4.24 6.77 -2.13
N GLU A 31 3.60 7.18 -3.22
CA GLU A 31 3.70 8.55 -3.75
C GLU A 31 3.15 9.57 -2.75
N ASN A 32 1.97 9.29 -2.17
CA ASN A 32 1.38 10.15 -1.13
C ASN A 32 2.26 10.24 0.13
N TYR A 33 2.84 9.12 0.58
CA TYR A 33 3.82 9.15 1.67
C TYR A 33 5.03 10.00 1.33
N SER A 34 5.55 9.88 0.10
CA SER A 34 6.71 10.66 -0.35
C SER A 34 6.41 12.16 -0.38
N LEU A 35 5.21 12.54 -0.85
CA LEU A 35 4.73 13.92 -0.80
C LEU A 35 4.65 14.44 0.63
N LEU A 36 3.98 13.72 1.52
CA LEU A 36 3.83 14.13 2.92
C LEU A 36 5.17 14.18 3.68
N LYS A 37 6.13 13.34 3.30
CA LYS A 37 7.50 13.41 3.81
C LYS A 37 8.17 14.74 3.41
N MET A 38 8.09 15.13 2.14
CA MET A 38 8.63 16.42 1.68
C MET A 38 7.92 17.62 2.32
N THR A 39 6.60 17.54 2.48
CA THR A 39 5.81 18.55 3.19
C THR A 39 6.26 18.68 4.64
N TYR A 40 6.49 17.57 5.32
CA TYR A 40 7.00 17.56 6.69
C TYR A 40 8.39 18.18 6.80
N GLU A 41 9.32 17.83 5.90
CA GLU A 41 10.67 18.40 5.87
C GLU A 41 10.67 19.91 5.62
N THR A 42 9.73 20.41 4.83
CA THR A 42 9.52 21.86 4.64
C THR A 42 8.94 22.50 5.90
N ALA A 43 7.89 21.92 6.46
CA ALA A 43 7.24 22.43 7.67
C ALA A 43 8.17 22.44 8.89
N GLU A 44 9.09 21.47 8.99
CA GLU A 44 10.11 21.44 10.04
C GLU A 44 11.06 22.64 9.93
N LYS A 45 11.48 23.01 8.71
CA LYS A 45 12.28 24.21 8.48
C LYS A 45 11.50 25.48 8.85
N ASP A 46 10.23 25.57 8.45
CA ASP A 46 9.38 26.72 8.77
C ASP A 46 9.13 26.86 10.28
N TYR A 47 8.99 25.73 11.00
CA TYR A 47 8.91 25.71 12.46
C TYR A 47 10.20 26.23 13.10
N ILE A 48 11.37 25.79 12.64
CA ILE A 48 12.68 26.27 13.12
C ILE A 48 12.84 27.77 12.89
N MET A 49 12.34 28.28 11.76
CA MET A 49 12.34 29.72 11.43
C MET A 49 11.27 30.52 12.21
N GLY A 50 10.43 29.86 13.01
CA GLY A 50 9.35 30.49 13.77
C GLY A 50 8.14 30.90 12.93
N ALA A 51 8.06 30.47 11.67
CA ALA A 51 6.97 30.76 10.75
C ALA A 51 5.78 29.80 10.91
N LEU A 52 5.97 28.69 11.62
CA LEU A 52 4.98 27.64 11.85
C LEU A 52 4.93 27.26 13.33
N THR A 53 3.76 26.91 13.85
CA THR A 53 3.59 26.52 15.26
C THR A 53 3.80 25.02 15.48
N MET A 54 4.10 24.62 16.71
CA MET A 54 4.26 23.20 17.07
C MET A 54 2.98 22.38 16.80
N SER A 55 1.82 23.00 16.98
CA SER A 55 0.51 22.35 16.71
C SER A 55 0.37 22.01 15.22
N GLU A 56 0.71 22.96 14.34
CA GLU A 56 0.66 22.75 12.89
C GLU A 56 1.67 21.68 12.45
N LEU A 57 2.89 21.70 13.01
CA LEU A 57 3.90 20.68 12.71
C LEU A 57 3.44 19.27 13.15
N SER A 58 2.77 19.20 14.30
CA SER A 58 2.21 17.95 14.84
C SER A 58 1.11 17.37 13.94
N ILE A 59 0.26 18.21 13.35
CA ILE A 59 -0.77 17.77 12.39
C ILE A 59 -0.10 17.14 11.16
N ILE A 60 0.90 17.81 10.58
CA ILE A 60 1.62 17.31 9.40
C ILE A 60 2.37 16.00 9.73
N SER A 61 2.98 15.92 10.92
CA SER A 61 3.60 14.67 11.41
C SER A 61 2.60 13.51 11.49
N THR A 62 1.40 13.80 12.01
CA THR A 62 0.32 12.81 12.11
C THR A 62 -0.13 12.33 10.74
N GLN A 63 -0.29 13.24 9.77
CA GLN A 63 -0.63 12.89 8.38
C GLN A 63 0.44 11.99 7.75
N LYS A 64 1.74 12.31 7.93
CA LYS A 64 2.85 11.47 7.49
C LYS A 64 2.76 10.07 8.09
N SER A 65 2.48 9.96 9.39
CA SER A 65 2.35 8.66 10.08
C SER A 65 1.18 7.83 9.55
N ILE A 66 0.02 8.45 9.31
CA ILE A 66 -1.15 7.79 8.71
C ILE A 66 -0.81 7.26 7.32
N ALA A 67 -0.09 8.02 6.50
CA ALA A 67 0.31 7.58 5.17
C ALA A 67 1.23 6.34 5.20
N VAL A 68 2.16 6.25 6.15
CA VAL A 68 3.01 5.06 6.35
C VAL A 68 2.18 3.84 6.73
N GLN A 69 1.22 4.01 7.64
CA GLN A 69 0.34 2.93 8.07
C GLN A 69 -0.54 2.43 6.91
N GLN A 70 -1.06 3.35 6.11
CA GLN A 70 -1.88 3.01 4.93
C GLN A 70 -1.07 2.23 3.90
N ALA A 71 0.14 2.68 3.55
CA ALA A 71 1.02 1.96 2.62
C ALA A 71 1.38 0.55 3.16
N SER A 72 1.65 0.44 4.46
CA SER A 72 1.97 -0.84 5.10
C SER A 72 0.78 -1.81 5.08
N LYS A 73 -0.44 -1.30 5.31
CA LYS A 73 -1.67 -2.09 5.22
C LYS A 73 -1.90 -2.63 3.82
N ILE A 74 -1.86 -1.76 2.80
CA ILE A 74 -2.06 -2.17 1.40
C ILE A 74 -1.00 -3.20 0.98
N ARG A 75 0.25 -3.01 1.39
CA ARG A 75 1.32 -3.99 1.13
C ARG A 75 1.02 -5.36 1.74
N GLY A 76 0.48 -5.40 2.97
CA GLY A 76 0.08 -6.65 3.62
C GLY A 76 -1.08 -7.35 2.91
N GLU A 77 -2.06 -6.58 2.45
CA GLU A 77 -3.19 -7.08 1.67
C GLU A 77 -2.74 -7.62 0.31
N LEU A 78 -1.87 -6.89 -0.40
CA LEU A 78 -1.25 -7.32 -1.66
C LEU A 78 -0.48 -8.63 -1.49
N LYS A 79 0.34 -8.74 -0.43
CA LYS A 79 1.07 -9.97 -0.13
C LYS A 79 0.12 -11.14 0.07
N THR A 80 -0.97 -10.93 0.80
CA THR A 80 -2.00 -11.96 1.03
C THR A 80 -2.66 -12.38 -0.28
N ALA A 81 -2.97 -11.41 -1.15
CA ALA A 81 -3.56 -11.65 -2.46
C ALA A 81 -2.67 -12.52 -3.35
N ILE A 82 -1.38 -12.19 -3.46
CA ILE A 82 -0.42 -12.96 -4.25
C ILE A 82 -0.20 -14.36 -3.68
N LEU A 83 -0.11 -14.53 -2.34
CA LEU A 83 0.02 -15.86 -1.73
C LEU A 83 -1.18 -16.76 -2.02
N LYS A 84 -2.40 -16.20 -2.03
CA LYS A 84 -3.61 -16.94 -2.46
C LYS A 84 -3.52 -17.33 -3.93
N LEU A 85 -3.04 -16.44 -4.79
CA LEU A 85 -2.85 -16.71 -6.21
C LEU A 85 -1.81 -17.82 -6.45
N GLU A 86 -0.73 -17.84 -5.69
CA GLU A 86 0.29 -18.89 -5.72
C GLU A 86 -0.30 -20.26 -5.39
N ILE A 87 -1.14 -20.35 -4.35
CA ILE A 87 -1.85 -21.58 -3.97
C ILE A 87 -2.82 -22.02 -5.08
N LEU A 88 -3.61 -21.09 -5.61
CA LEU A 88 -4.62 -21.38 -6.64
C LEU A 88 -3.99 -21.76 -7.99
N SER A 89 -2.88 -21.15 -8.37
CA SER A 89 -2.19 -21.44 -9.62
C SER A 89 -1.19 -22.61 -9.52
N CYS A 90 -0.94 -23.14 -8.32
CA CYS A 90 0.15 -24.08 -8.05
C CYS A 90 1.51 -23.59 -8.59
N THR A 91 1.69 -22.27 -8.69
CA THR A 91 2.87 -21.65 -9.26
C THR A 91 3.48 -20.76 -8.20
N LYS A 92 4.77 -20.95 -7.94
CA LYS A 92 5.49 -20.12 -6.98
C LYS A 92 5.68 -18.72 -7.56
N LEU A 93 5.10 -17.71 -6.91
CA LEU A 93 5.13 -16.31 -7.34
C LEU A 93 5.99 -15.44 -6.40
N PHE A 94 6.14 -15.87 -5.15
CA PHE A 94 7.10 -15.26 -4.21
C PHE A 94 8.28 -16.18 -3.95
N ASP A 95 9.50 -15.65 -4.12
CA ASP A 95 10.67 -16.20 -3.46
C ASP A 95 10.87 -15.55 -2.09
N LYS A 96 11.36 -16.37 -1.14
CA LYS A 96 11.57 -16.00 0.27
C LYS A 96 12.73 -15.04 0.43
#